data_AF-A0A838TUL2-F1
#
_entry.id   AF-A0A838TUL2-F1
#
_cell.length_a   1.000
_cell.length_b   1.000
_cell.length_c   1.000
_cell.angle_alpha   90.00
_cell.angle_beta   90.00
_cell.angle_gamma   90.00
#
_symmetry.space_group_name_H-M   'P 1'
#
loop_
_entity.id
_entity.type
_entity.pdbx_description
1 polymer ?
#
loop_
_entity_poly.entity_id
_entity_poly.type
_entity_poly.pdbx_seq_one_letter_code
_entity_poly.pdbx_strand_id
1 'polypeptide(L)'
;MNLGNLFKKSGTEPKSIKPQKTKIFIAEDDEYLRDFYKELLVGEGYEVITAVNGQEALRSILQTQPKVILLDVMMPVMDGLQVLEELKKNEQTKNIPVIVLTNAGTIGNMETAKYHKSFRFLIKSNIVPEELIKSVKDAVDSYTSHNVIL
;
A
#
# COMPACT_ATOMS: atom_id res chain seq x y z
N MET A 1 49.68 17.63 39.66
CA MET A 1 48.97 17.11 38.47
C MET A 1 47.70 16.42 38.91
N ASN A 2 46.53 16.89 38.46
CA ASN A 2 45.49 16.10 37.76
C ASN A 2 44.32 17.05 37.43
N LEU A 3 44.16 17.40 36.14
CA LEU A 3 43.09 18.25 35.59
C LEU A 3 42.16 17.40 34.70
N GLY A 4 41.76 16.22 35.18
CA GLY A 4 41.14 15.19 34.34
C GLY A 4 39.61 15.10 34.33
N ASN A 5 38.85 16.03 34.91
CA ASN A 5 37.39 15.87 35.04
C ASN A 5 36.58 17.13 34.70
N LEU A 6 36.76 17.69 33.49
CA LEU A 6 35.97 18.85 33.06
C LEU A 6 35.34 18.73 31.66
N PHE A 7 34.92 17.54 31.22
CA PHE A 7 34.07 17.43 30.02
C PHE A 7 33.07 16.26 30.10
N LYS A 8 32.07 16.36 30.99
CA LYS A 8 30.76 15.74 30.70
C LYS A 8 30.02 16.68 29.75
N LYS A 9 30.38 16.64 28.46
CA LYS A 9 29.57 17.26 27.41
C LYS A 9 28.37 16.35 27.20
N SER A 10 27.19 16.88 27.45
CA SER A 10 25.89 16.30 27.06
C SER A 10 25.83 16.16 25.54
N GLY A 11 26.40 15.08 25.02
CA GLY A 11 26.19 14.65 23.65
C GLY A 11 24.92 13.82 23.62
N THR A 12 23.80 14.41 23.23
CA THR A 12 22.78 13.60 22.56
C THR A 12 23.43 13.16 21.25
N GLU A 13 23.84 11.90 21.14
CA GLU A 13 24.18 11.33 19.85
C GLU A 13 23.06 11.68 18.86
N PRO A 14 23.38 12.18 17.65
CA PRO A 14 22.35 12.41 16.64
C PRO A 14 21.62 11.09 16.42
N LYS A 15 20.32 11.05 16.76
CA LYS A 15 19.45 9.91 16.43
C LYS A 15 19.68 9.62 14.95
N SER A 16 20.28 8.48 14.64
CA SER A 16 20.44 8.00 13.27
C SER A 16 19.05 7.97 12.64
N ILE A 17 18.76 8.92 11.74
CA ILE A 17 17.50 8.95 11.00
C ILE A 17 17.58 7.79 10.01
N LYS A 18 17.04 6.63 10.39
CA LYS A 18 16.85 5.54 9.43
C LYS A 18 15.85 6.07 8.39
N PRO A 19 16.13 5.92 7.08
CA PRO A 19 15.17 6.32 6.07
C PRO A 19 13.85 5.58 6.32
N GLN A 20 12.76 6.33 6.43
CA GLN A 20 11.44 5.74 6.61
C GLN A 20 11.05 5.05 5.31
N LYS A 21 10.78 3.75 5.38
CA LYS A 21 10.36 2.98 4.22
C LYS A 21 8.97 3.42 3.77
N THR A 22 8.76 3.43 2.47
CA THR A 22 7.44 3.67 1.87
C THR A 22 6.52 2.50 2.18
N LYS A 23 5.35 2.78 2.77
CA LYS A 23 4.36 1.77 3.15
C LYS A 23 3.43 1.42 2.00
N ILE A 24 3.32 0.13 1.71
CA ILE A 24 2.36 -0.46 0.77
C ILE A 24 1.40 -1.35 1.54
N PHE A 25 0.12 -1.28 1.21
CA PHE A 25 -0.91 -2.12 1.82
C PHE A 25 -1.40 -3.19 0.84
N ILE A 26 -1.63 -4.41 1.33
CA ILE A 26 -2.18 -5.51 0.54
C ILE A 26 -3.42 -6.06 1.27
N ALA A 27 -4.56 -6.06 0.61
CA ALA A 27 -5.76 -6.77 1.05
C ALA A 27 -6.01 -7.95 0.10
N GLU A 28 -5.79 -9.16 0.59
CA GLU A 28 -5.83 -10.42 -0.17
C GLU A 28 -6.10 -11.56 0.82
N ASP A 29 -7.15 -12.35 0.59
CA ASP A 29 -7.55 -13.42 1.50
C ASP A 29 -6.74 -14.70 1.29
N ASP A 30 -6.34 -14.99 0.04
CA ASP A 30 -5.44 -16.09 -0.30
C ASP A 30 -4.04 -15.86 0.30
N GLU A 31 -3.63 -16.74 1.21
CA GLU A 31 -2.36 -16.66 1.92
C GLU A 31 -1.16 -16.73 0.99
N TYR A 32 -1.19 -17.60 -0.01
CA TYR A 32 -0.10 -17.80 -0.93
C TYR A 32 0.12 -16.56 -1.80
N LEU A 33 -0.95 -16.00 -2.38
CA LEU A 33 -0.87 -14.78 -3.18
C LEU A 33 -0.44 -13.57 -2.34
N ARG A 34 -1.00 -13.43 -1.14
CA ARG A 34 -0.65 -12.35 -0.22
C ARG A 34 0.84 -12.37 0.14
N ASP A 35 1.38 -13.54 0.48
CA ASP A 35 2.79 -13.69 0.84
C ASP A 35 3.70 -13.49 -0.38
N PHE A 36 3.31 -14.01 -1.54
CA PHE A 36 4.05 -13.77 -2.79
C PHE A 36 4.18 -12.28 -3.12
N TYR A 37 3.08 -11.52 -3.11
CA TYR A 37 3.11 -10.08 -3.37
C TYR A 37 3.91 -9.32 -2.31
N LYS A 38 3.79 -9.74 -1.04
CA LYS A 38 4.55 -9.16 0.07
C LYS A 38 6.05 -9.36 -0.13
N GLU A 39 6.49 -10.57 -0.47
CA GLU A 39 7.90 -10.87 -0.71
C GLU A 39 8.47 -10.03 -1.86
N LEU A 40 7.75 -9.94 -2.98
CA LEU A 40 8.15 -9.11 -4.12
C LEU A 40 8.36 -7.65 -3.70
N LEU A 41 7.40 -7.06 -2.99
CA LEU A 41 7.45 -5.65 -2.61
C LEU A 41 8.44 -5.36 -1.49
N VAL A 42 8.65 -6.29 -0.55
CA VAL A 42 9.73 -6.19 0.44
C VAL A 42 11.09 -6.24 -0.25
N GLY A 43 11.25 -7.07 -1.29
CA GLY A 43 12.46 -7.13 -2.13
C GLY A 43 12.79 -5.79 -2.81
N GLU A 44 11.76 -5.02 -3.17
CA GLU A 44 11.89 -3.66 -3.71
C GLU A 44 12.13 -2.58 -2.64
N GLY A 45 12.27 -2.97 -1.36
CA GLY A 45 12.60 -2.07 -0.25
C GLY A 45 11.40 -1.42 0.46
N TYR A 46 10.17 -1.78 0.10
CA TYR A 46 8.96 -1.27 0.75
C TYR A 46 8.75 -1.85 2.16
N GLU A 47 7.98 -1.14 2.98
CA GLU A 47 7.33 -1.70 4.16
C GLU A 47 5.95 -2.19 3.77
N VAL A 48 5.63 -3.46 3.99
CA VAL A 48 4.36 -4.06 3.55
C VAL A 48 3.49 -4.39 4.75
N ILE A 49 2.24 -3.96 4.69
CA ILE A 49 1.19 -4.23 5.68
C ILE A 49 0.09 -5.00 4.96
N THR A 50 -0.50 -5.98 5.64
CA THR A 50 -1.47 -6.90 5.02
C THR A 50 -2.76 -7.00 5.83
N ALA A 51 -3.87 -7.28 5.14
CA ALA A 51 -5.13 -7.72 5.74
C ALA A 51 -5.75 -8.83 4.89
N VAL A 52 -6.61 -9.65 5.51
CA VAL A 52 -7.22 -10.82 4.86
C VAL A 52 -8.70 -10.65 4.54
N ASN A 53 -9.27 -9.49 4.86
CA ASN A 53 -10.66 -9.14 4.56
C ASN A 53 -10.84 -7.62 4.49
N GLY A 54 -11.96 -7.17 3.93
CA GLY A 54 -12.22 -5.74 3.70
C GLY A 54 -12.39 -4.90 4.97
N GLN A 55 -12.96 -5.45 6.05
CA GLN A 55 -13.18 -4.71 7.30
C GLN A 55 -11.85 -4.43 8.03
N GLU A 56 -10.98 -5.44 8.10
CA GLU A 56 -9.62 -5.28 8.62
C GLU A 56 -8.83 -4.29 7.75
N ALA A 57 -8.96 -4.39 6.43
CA ALA A 57 -8.30 -3.50 5.48
C ALA A 57 -8.66 -2.03 5.75
N LEU A 58 -9.95 -1.68 5.82
CA LEU A 58 -10.38 -0.30 6.08
C LEU A 58 -9.84 0.24 7.41
N ARG A 59 -9.93 -0.56 8.48
CA ARG A 59 -9.41 -0.18 9.80
C ARG A 59 -7.91 0.08 9.75
N SER A 60 -7.15 -0.82 9.13
CA SER A 60 -5.69 -0.71 9.10
C SER A 60 -5.23 0.42 8.18
N ILE A 61 -5.84 0.58 7.00
CA ILE A 61 -5.48 1.65 6.04
C ILE A 61 -5.64 3.03 6.68
N LEU A 62 -6.73 3.25 7.43
CA LEU A 62 -6.93 4.51 8.15
C LEU A 62 -5.84 4.78 9.19
N GLN A 63 -5.37 3.74 9.89
CA GLN A 63 -4.33 3.85 10.91
C GLN A 63 -2.93 4.01 10.33
N THR A 64 -2.63 3.31 9.24
CA THR A 64 -1.26 3.16 8.73
C THR A 64 -0.93 4.14 7.59
N GLN A 65 -1.95 4.71 6.95
CA GLN A 65 -1.84 5.71 5.86
C GLN A 65 -0.81 5.28 4.79
N PRO A 66 -1.04 4.13 4.13
CA PRO A 66 -0.12 3.63 3.10
C PRO A 66 -0.10 4.55 1.88
N LYS A 67 0.99 4.47 1.10
CA LYS A 67 1.12 5.24 -0.16
C LYS A 67 0.39 4.59 -1.33
N VAL A 68 0.21 3.27 -1.29
CA VAL A 68 -0.49 2.49 -2.32
C VAL A 68 -1.23 1.34 -1.63
N ILE A 69 -2.39 0.96 -2.19
CA ILE A 69 -3.16 -0.20 -1.78
C ILE A 69 -3.26 -1.18 -2.96
N LEU A 70 -2.88 -2.43 -2.76
CA LEU A 70 -3.24 -3.57 -3.60
C LEU A 70 -4.50 -4.19 -3.00
N LEU A 71 -5.56 -4.31 -3.79
CA LEU A 71 -6.88 -4.69 -3.30
C LEU A 71 -7.44 -5.81 -4.15
N ASP A 72 -7.59 -7.00 -3.57
CA ASP A 72 -8.40 -8.04 -4.17
C ASP A 72 -9.89 -7.65 -4.17
N VAL A 73 -10.59 -8.02 -5.24
CA VAL A 73 -12.03 -7.89 -5.36
C VAL A 73 -12.76 -8.95 -4.55
N MET A 74 -12.30 -10.19 -4.57
CA MET A 74 -13.05 -11.33 -4.03
C MET A 74 -12.57 -11.70 -2.62
N MET A 75 -12.96 -10.91 -1.62
CA MET A 75 -12.63 -11.18 -0.21
C MET A 75 -13.88 -11.50 0.64
N PRO A 76 -13.73 -12.28 1.72
CA PRO A 76 -14.82 -12.53 2.67
C PRO A 76 -15.18 -11.29 3.49
N VAL A 77 -16.37 -11.31 4.12
CA VAL A 77 -16.94 -10.25 4.98
C VAL A 77 -17.34 -8.98 4.21
N MET A 78 -16.42 -8.42 3.42
CA MET A 78 -16.62 -7.22 2.62
C MET A 78 -15.76 -7.33 1.37
N ASP A 79 -16.38 -7.20 0.21
CA ASP A 79 -15.69 -7.32 -1.08
C ASP A 79 -14.83 -6.08 -1.37
N GLY A 80 -13.85 -6.22 -2.27
CA GLY A 80 -12.91 -5.16 -2.60
C GLY A 80 -13.56 -3.95 -3.27
N LEU A 81 -14.70 -4.09 -3.93
CA LEU A 81 -15.39 -2.95 -4.54
C LEU A 81 -16.04 -2.07 -3.47
N GLN A 82 -16.65 -2.68 -2.46
CA GLN A 82 -17.15 -1.96 -1.30
C GLN A 82 -16.01 -1.24 -0.57
N VAL A 83 -14.86 -1.91 -0.38
CA VAL A 83 -13.67 -1.29 0.24
C VAL A 83 -13.21 -0.08 -0.57
N LEU A 84 -13.09 -0.23 -1.90
CA LEU A 84 -12.72 0.87 -2.79
C LEU A 84 -13.70 2.04 -2.65
N GLU A 85 -15.00 1.76 -2.60
CA GLU A 85 -16.01 2.81 -2.45
C GLU A 85 -15.84 3.59 -1.14
N GLU A 86 -15.69 2.90 -0.02
CA GLU A 86 -15.50 3.53 1.30
C GLU A 86 -14.19 4.31 1.39
N LEU A 87 -13.10 3.78 0.82
CA LEU A 87 -11.83 4.49 0.73
C LEU A 87 -11.95 5.81 -0.05
N LYS A 88 -12.75 5.83 -1.11
CA LYS A 88 -12.94 7.02 -1.95
C LYS A 88 -13.94 8.03 -1.38
N LYS A 89 -14.81 7.62 -0.48
CA LYS A 89 -15.70 8.52 0.28
C LYS A 89 -15.00 9.21 1.45
N ASN A 90 -13.94 8.61 1.99
CA ASN A 90 -13.25 9.15 3.16
C ASN A 90 -12.13 10.13 2.77
N GLU A 91 -12.18 11.36 3.30
CA GLU A 91 -11.23 12.44 3.04
C GLU A 91 -9.76 12.07 3.29
N GLN A 92 -9.49 11.21 4.27
CA GLN A 92 -8.13 10.81 4.63
C GLN A 92 -7.56 9.78 3.64
N THR A 93 -8.40 8.99 2.97
CA THR A 93 -7.96 7.87 2.13
C THR A 93 -8.26 8.04 0.65
N LYS A 94 -9.13 9.00 0.27
CA LYS A 94 -9.64 9.14 -1.11
C LYS A 94 -8.55 9.32 -2.16
N ASN A 95 -7.45 9.95 -1.78
CA ASN A 95 -6.32 10.22 -2.67
C ASN A 95 -5.31 9.07 -2.73
N ILE A 96 -5.42 8.05 -1.88
CA ILE A 96 -4.51 6.90 -1.92
C ILE A 96 -4.80 6.12 -3.22
N PRO A 97 -3.80 5.88 -4.09
CA PRO A 97 -3.97 5.09 -5.28
C PRO A 97 -4.25 3.63 -4.91
N VAL A 98 -5.27 3.06 -5.55
CA VAL A 98 -5.69 1.67 -5.37
C VAL A 98 -5.45 0.91 -6.66
N ILE A 99 -4.65 -0.15 -6.59
CA ILE A 99 -4.47 -1.12 -7.67
C ILE A 99 -5.39 -2.30 -7.35
N VAL A 100 -6.40 -2.50 -8.19
CA VAL A 100 -7.36 -3.60 -8.02
C VAL A 100 -6.81 -4.86 -8.67
N LEU A 101 -6.86 -5.98 -7.95
CA LEU A 101 -6.49 -7.31 -8.41
C LEU A 101 -7.77 -8.13 -8.56
N THR A 102 -7.98 -8.79 -9.70
CA THR A 102 -9.17 -9.65 -9.88
C THR A 102 -8.86 -10.89 -10.72
N ASN A 103 -9.77 -11.86 -10.68
CA ASN A 103 -9.77 -12.99 -11.59
C ASN A 103 -10.40 -12.61 -12.94
N ALA A 104 -9.86 -13.15 -14.03
CA ALA A 104 -10.29 -12.83 -15.41
C ALA A 104 -11.80 -13.06 -15.65
N GLY A 105 -12.40 -14.05 -14.97
CA GLY A 105 -13.81 -14.41 -15.13
C GLY A 105 -14.81 -13.39 -14.58
N THR A 106 -14.36 -12.40 -13.81
CA THR A 106 -15.22 -11.36 -13.23
C THR A 106 -15.51 -10.23 -14.23
N ILE A 107 -14.74 -10.13 -15.32
CA ILE A 107 -14.77 -8.99 -16.25
C ILE A 107 -15.86 -9.16 -17.31
N GLY A 108 -17.09 -8.84 -16.97
CA GLY A 108 -18.13 -8.51 -17.97
C GLY A 108 -18.04 -7.04 -18.42
N ASN A 109 -18.62 -6.69 -19.56
CA ASN A 109 -18.64 -5.31 -20.12
C ASN A 109 -19.19 -4.21 -19.19
N MET A 110 -19.86 -4.57 -18.08
CA MET A 110 -20.39 -3.63 -17.07
C MET A 110 -19.49 -3.47 -15.83
N GLU A 111 -18.42 -4.25 -15.69
CA GLU A 111 -17.53 -4.21 -14.52
C GLU A 111 -16.47 -3.10 -14.58
N THR A 112 -15.98 -2.75 -15.77
CA THR A 112 -14.96 -1.70 -15.97
C THR A 112 -15.39 -0.35 -15.42
N ALA A 113 -16.69 -0.03 -15.49
CA ALA A 113 -17.25 1.18 -14.90
C ALA A 113 -17.16 1.19 -13.37
N LYS A 114 -17.20 0.04 -12.69
CA LYS A 114 -17.08 -0.03 -11.22
C LYS A 114 -15.66 0.32 -10.75
N TYR A 115 -14.66 0.02 -11.57
CA TYR A 115 -13.25 0.25 -11.25
C TYR A 115 -12.72 1.63 -11.67
N HIS A 116 -13.55 2.54 -12.20
CA HIS A 116 -13.09 3.87 -12.68
C HIS A 116 -12.39 4.72 -11.61
N LYS A 117 -12.60 4.42 -10.32
CA LYS A 117 -11.95 5.11 -9.20
C LYS A 117 -10.61 4.48 -8.79
N SER A 118 -10.27 3.32 -9.35
CA SER A 118 -8.97 2.69 -9.14
C SER A 118 -7.90 3.43 -9.95
N PHE A 119 -6.65 3.37 -9.48
CA PHE A 119 -5.50 3.86 -10.22
C PHE A 119 -5.17 2.94 -11.39
N ARG A 120 -5.23 1.63 -11.14
CA ARG A 120 -5.00 0.59 -12.13
C ARG A 120 -5.75 -0.67 -11.74
N PHE A 121 -5.94 -1.53 -12.73
CA PHE A 121 -6.57 -2.82 -12.61
C PHE A 121 -5.64 -3.89 -13.22
N LEU A 122 -5.45 -5.01 -12.52
CA LEU A 122 -4.61 -6.14 -12.93
C LEU A 122 -5.37 -7.47 -12.80
N ILE A 123 -5.16 -8.37 -13.75
CA ILE A 123 -5.76 -9.72 -13.74
C ILE A 123 -4.79 -10.70 -13.09
N LYS A 124 -5.14 -11.23 -11.91
CA LYS A 124 -4.32 -12.11 -11.07
C LYS A 124 -3.63 -13.23 -11.85
N SER A 125 -4.36 -13.95 -12.70
CA SER A 125 -3.83 -15.09 -13.48
C SER A 125 -2.74 -14.71 -14.50
N ASN A 126 -2.64 -13.42 -14.84
CA ASN A 126 -1.73 -12.90 -15.83
C ASN A 126 -0.69 -11.95 -15.21
N ILE A 127 -0.67 -11.78 -13.88
CA ILE A 127 0.26 -10.87 -13.23
C ILE A 127 1.67 -11.45 -13.37
N VAL A 128 2.48 -10.72 -14.10
CA VAL A 128 3.93 -10.93 -14.15
C VAL A 128 4.57 -10.05 -13.06
N PRO A 129 5.54 -10.54 -12.26
CA PRO A 129 6.13 -9.78 -11.14
C PRO A 129 6.57 -8.35 -11.50
N GLU A 130 7.19 -8.18 -12.66
CA GLU A 130 7.68 -6.89 -13.14
C GLU A 130 6.53 -5.91 -13.39
N GLU A 131 5.37 -6.39 -13.84
CA GLU A 131 4.18 -5.55 -14.07
C GLU A 131 3.57 -5.08 -12.75
N LEU A 132 3.51 -5.96 -11.74
CA LEU A 132 3.05 -5.61 -10.40
C LEU A 132 3.97 -4.53 -9.80
N ILE A 133 5.27 -4.76 -9.81
CA ILE A 133 6.28 -3.85 -9.27
C ILE A 133 6.22 -2.49 -10.00
N LYS A 134 6.14 -2.51 -11.33
CA LYS A 134 6.02 -1.29 -12.13
C LYS A 134 4.74 -0.52 -11.75
N SER A 135 3.63 -1.21 -11.59
CA SER A 135 2.35 -0.60 -11.23
C SER A 135 2.40 0.07 -9.86
N VAL A 136 3.07 -0.56 -8.88
CA VAL A 136 3.29 0.04 -7.56
C VAL A 136 4.19 1.27 -7.65
N LYS A 137 5.29 1.21 -8.41
CA LYS A 137 6.18 2.38 -8.63
C LYS A 137 5.43 3.55 -9.26
N ASP A 138 4.73 3.30 -10.36
CA ASP A 138 3.89 4.31 -11.03
C ASP A 138 2.89 4.95 -10.05
N ALA A 139 2.26 4.14 -9.17
CA ALA A 139 1.30 4.61 -8.17
C ALA A 139 1.96 5.47 -7.08
N VAL A 140 3.11 5.05 -6.53
CA VAL A 140 3.88 5.82 -5.53
C VAL A 140 4.28 7.18 -6.09
N ASP A 141 4.75 7.23 -7.34
CA ASP A 141 5.21 8.47 -7.98
C ASP A 141 4.04 9.43 -8.23
N SER A 142 2.87 8.90 -8.63
CA SER A 142 1.66 9.70 -8.82
C SER A 142 1.19 10.35 -7.51
N TYR A 143 1.24 9.63 -6.40
CA TYR A 143 0.84 10.14 -5.08
C TYR A 143 1.82 11.19 -4.53
N THR A 144 3.09 11.05 -4.87
CA THR A 144 4.13 12.02 -4.48
C THR A 144 3.92 13.35 -5.22
N SER A 145 3.59 13.30 -6.51
CA SER A 145 3.36 14.51 -7.33
C SER A 145 2.11 15.31 -6.90
N HIS A 146 1.08 14.66 -6.36
CA HIS A 146 -0.13 15.34 -5.87
C HIS A 146 0.04 16.04 -4.52
N ASN A 147 1.12 15.76 -3.77
CA ASN A 147 1.40 16.36 -2.46
C ASN A 147 2.54 17.40 -2.49
N VAL A 148 3.05 17.77 -3.68
CA VAL A 148 4.12 18.76 -3.85
C VAL A 148 3.60 20.16 -4.22
N ILE A 149 2.29 20.32 -4.45
CA ILE A 149 1.69 21.63 -4.69
C ILE A 149 1.17 22.20 -3.36
N LEU A 150 2.04 22.94 -2.67
CA LEU A 150 1.69 24.00 -1.73
C LEU A 150 2.12 25.34 -2.32
#